data_AF-A0A4R7ZDB6-F1
#
_entry.id   AF-A0A4R7ZDB6-F1
#
_cell.length_a   1.000
_cell.length_b   1.000
_cell.length_c   1.000
_cell.angle_alpha   90.00
_cell.angle_beta   90.00
_cell.angle_gamma   90.00
#
_symmetry.space_group_name_H-M   'P 1'
#
loop_
_entity.id
_entity.type
_entity.pdbx_description
1 polymer ?
#
loop_
_entity_poly.entity_id
_entity_poly.type
_entity_poly.pdbx_seq_one_letter_code
_entity_poly.pdbx_strand_id
1 'polypeptide(L)'
;MADPTVELLVQRVVQFVEHDTGRRCRARTDELLAGLSPTEEHLLDRLANNLDVPARLAPSRSAVLARDPWQLDPDDTEPADDAFEEAYDERPAIRVLLTEMVARAANRLEPQGSVPESADQEQRDRLGWAVSRAYAESAVSELPRHVFTNGRRDDLGVFAQPVLEGDVSAARALAFAVGVRFSQTDKDVLRELVAAGRGAVAPTVAGKLLDRDPGFATLPGGRQQEAVVRLAAQRLEANFASRDPREARERELTEIVENRRDDIAGGATSVDEMNSWATDQVHKLHEFLAQHPGTEASPYAPDRAANLYEQAQRIQLAVHELTGTQQSLWDGDVPSPETVGRQTEYALRLTQDEALAVRDLTADGTDGPLSPERAATASQGIQKIATQYVRLAVPYGYNGRNEAAADSVAPRFIALQNAVANALAEDHLDDIIERTVPAQAAEQLRTTEPAYRDSEYAPAARAFAQAVDAAKGTEFPNETLRRMAGQGRAGIAMAAAHRLVSGSGVSPHEQPFAARIIADTIDQYFDDLPEQVERWRGGGYTGLAAQEVNDGAGYGEYLARLSLEIVKTYEESPGDAQRDSAEADRKAGRQSAAARFAPGHDPAATTFASVKIPTPAPDANGRTATDQSGKTLDR
;
A
#
# COMPACT_ATOMS: atom_id res chain seq x y z
N MET A 1 32.23 -46.04 8.90
CA MET A 1 30.85 -45.56 8.74
C MET A 1 30.97 -44.05 8.65
N ALA A 2 30.45 -43.43 7.59
CA ALA A 2 30.55 -41.98 7.42
C ALA A 2 29.69 -41.31 8.49
N ASP A 3 30.23 -40.34 9.22
CA ASP A 3 29.47 -39.55 10.19
C ASP A 3 28.26 -38.94 9.48
N PRO A 4 27.03 -39.18 9.96
CA PRO A 4 25.86 -38.50 9.43
C PRO A 4 25.93 -37.04 9.89
N THR A 5 26.57 -36.18 9.09
CA THR A 5 26.65 -34.76 9.37
C THR A 5 25.30 -34.09 9.13
N VAL A 6 24.96 -33.09 9.95
CA VAL A 6 23.76 -32.24 9.77
C VAL A 6 23.64 -31.73 8.33
N GLU A 7 24.76 -31.47 7.66
CA GLU A 7 24.84 -31.12 6.24
C GLU A 7 24.15 -32.15 5.32
N LEU A 8 24.36 -33.44 5.55
CA LEU A 8 23.74 -34.51 4.75
C LEU A 8 22.22 -34.54 4.95
N LEU A 9 21.76 -34.29 6.19
CA LEU A 9 20.34 -34.19 6.50
C LEU A 9 19.72 -33.00 5.76
N VAL A 10 20.35 -31.82 5.81
CA VAL A 10 19.88 -30.63 5.08
C VAL A 10 19.86 -30.89 3.58
N GLN A 11 20.89 -31.55 3.04
CA GLN A 11 20.94 -31.91 1.63
C GLN A 11 19.78 -32.84 1.24
N ARG A 12 19.42 -33.81 2.09
CA ARG A 12 18.25 -34.69 1.86
C ARG A 12 16.93 -33.93 1.93
N VAL A 13 16.81 -32.91 2.80
CA VAL A 13 15.64 -32.02 2.82
C VAL A 13 15.51 -31.24 1.51
N VAL A 14 16.62 -30.68 1.00
CA VAL A 14 16.63 -30.00 -0.30
C VAL A 14 16.22 -30.97 -1.41
N GLN A 15 16.83 -32.15 -1.49
CA GLN A 15 16.49 -33.18 -2.47
C GLN A 15 15.02 -33.61 -2.40
N PHE A 16 14.45 -33.69 -1.20
CA PHE A 16 13.03 -33.97 -1.02
C PHE A 16 12.16 -32.88 -1.66
N VAL A 17 12.44 -31.61 -1.39
CA VAL A 17 11.69 -30.48 -1.99
C VAL A 17 11.84 -30.47 -3.51
N GLU A 18 13.06 -30.70 -4.03
CA GLU A 18 13.30 -30.77 -5.47
C GLU A 18 12.55 -31.94 -6.12
N HIS A 19 12.49 -33.09 -5.46
CA HIS A 19 11.79 -34.27 -5.95
C HIS A 19 10.27 -34.07 -5.94
N ASP A 20 9.72 -33.52 -4.85
CA ASP A 20 8.28 -33.32 -4.69
C ASP A 20 7.72 -32.22 -5.62
N THR A 21 8.52 -31.18 -5.88
CA THR A 21 8.11 -30.05 -6.75
C THR A 21 8.58 -30.19 -8.19
N GLY A 22 9.54 -31.09 -8.47
CA GLY A 22 10.18 -31.26 -9.77
C GLY A 22 11.09 -30.08 -10.18
N ARG A 23 11.55 -29.27 -9.23
CA ARG A 23 12.28 -28.01 -9.47
C ARG A 23 13.60 -27.96 -8.75
N ARG A 24 14.57 -27.22 -9.32
CA ARG A 24 15.89 -27.03 -8.72
C ARG A 24 15.83 -25.97 -7.63
N CYS A 25 16.47 -26.26 -6.51
CA CYS A 25 16.65 -25.35 -5.39
C CYS A 25 17.99 -24.62 -5.53
N ARG A 26 18.00 -23.29 -5.33
CA ARG A 26 19.24 -22.49 -5.30
C ARG A 26 19.90 -22.44 -3.92
N ALA A 27 19.24 -22.96 -2.88
CA ALA A 27 19.77 -22.89 -1.54
C ALA A 27 21.07 -23.69 -1.42
N ARG A 28 22.15 -23.03 -0.98
CA ARG A 28 23.35 -23.76 -0.54
C ARG A 28 23.09 -24.31 0.87
N THR A 29 23.63 -25.49 1.16
CA THR A 29 23.51 -26.13 2.48
C THR A 29 23.94 -25.18 3.61
N ASP A 30 25.07 -24.49 3.42
CA ASP A 30 25.62 -23.54 4.39
C ASP A 30 24.67 -22.35 4.67
N GLU A 31 23.90 -21.92 3.68
CA GLU A 31 22.95 -20.79 3.82
C GLU A 31 21.67 -21.18 4.58
N LEU A 32 21.29 -22.46 4.52
CA LEU A 32 20.19 -22.99 5.31
C LEU A 32 20.62 -23.22 6.77
N LEU A 33 21.88 -23.61 6.97
CA LEU A 33 22.49 -23.82 8.29
C LEU A 33 22.78 -22.52 9.04
N ALA A 34 23.26 -21.48 8.35
CA ALA A 34 23.63 -20.20 8.97
C ALA A 34 22.46 -19.47 9.69
N GLY A 35 21.22 -19.89 9.47
CA GLY A 35 20.02 -19.34 10.11
C GLY A 35 19.47 -20.19 11.26
N LEU A 36 20.27 -21.09 11.83
CA LEU A 36 19.90 -21.94 12.97
C LEU A 36 20.52 -21.41 14.27
N SER A 37 19.77 -21.51 15.36
CA SER A 37 20.29 -21.29 16.70
C SER A 37 21.09 -22.50 17.19
N PRO A 38 21.98 -22.33 18.20
CA PRO A 38 22.73 -23.45 18.76
C PRO A 38 21.84 -24.62 19.25
N THR A 39 20.64 -24.30 19.75
CA THR A 39 19.65 -25.29 20.18
C THR A 39 19.07 -26.07 18.99
N GLU A 40 18.80 -25.41 17.87
CA GLU A 40 18.28 -26.04 16.67
C GLU A 40 19.36 -26.89 15.98
N GLU A 41 20.60 -26.41 15.92
CA GLU A 41 21.75 -27.20 15.45
C GLU A 41 21.90 -28.48 16.27
N HIS A 42 21.81 -28.39 17.60
CA HIS A 42 21.86 -29.55 18.49
C HIS A 42 20.73 -30.55 18.23
N LEU A 43 19.50 -30.07 18.00
CA LEU A 43 18.36 -30.93 17.66
C LEU A 43 18.54 -31.63 16.31
N LEU A 44 19.07 -30.94 15.30
CA LEU A 44 19.38 -31.56 14.00
C LEU A 44 20.55 -32.53 14.09
N ASP A 45 21.56 -32.23 14.90
CA ASP A 45 22.69 -33.14 15.11
C ASP A 45 22.23 -34.43 15.78
N ARG A 46 21.36 -34.35 16.79
CA ARG A 46 20.73 -35.55 17.36
C ARG A 46 19.88 -36.30 16.34
N LEU A 47 19.12 -35.60 15.49
CA LEU A 47 18.35 -36.26 14.43
C LEU A 47 19.27 -36.96 13.42
N ALA A 48 20.35 -36.30 12.98
CA ALA A 48 21.34 -36.83 12.05
C ALA A 48 22.05 -38.07 12.64
N ASN A 49 22.38 -38.03 13.92
CA ASN A 49 22.98 -39.17 14.64
C ASN A 49 22.01 -40.33 14.90
N ASN A 50 20.71 -40.15 14.67
CA ASN A 50 19.67 -41.15 14.90
C ASN A 50 18.83 -41.48 13.66
N LEU A 51 19.31 -41.17 12.44
CA LEU A 51 18.60 -41.43 11.18
C LEU A 51 18.19 -42.90 10.98
N ASP A 52 18.90 -43.84 11.62
CA ASP A 52 18.64 -45.28 11.50
C ASP A 52 17.64 -45.82 12.55
N VAL A 53 17.39 -45.10 13.66
CA VAL A 53 16.51 -45.56 14.75
C VAL A 53 15.73 -44.38 15.36
N PRO A 54 14.65 -43.89 14.70
CA PRO A 54 13.86 -42.74 15.15
C PRO A 54 13.26 -42.87 16.56
N ALA A 55 13.04 -44.10 17.05
CA ALA A 55 12.60 -44.37 18.42
C ALA A 55 13.55 -43.85 19.51
N ARG A 56 14.81 -43.52 19.17
CA ARG A 56 15.78 -42.91 20.08
C ARG A 56 15.55 -41.42 20.33
N LEU A 57 14.72 -40.77 19.51
CA LEU A 57 14.30 -39.37 19.68
C LEU A 57 13.15 -39.20 20.68
N ALA A 58 12.61 -40.31 21.19
CA ALA A 58 11.60 -40.36 22.24
C ALA A 58 11.80 -41.60 23.12
N PRO A 59 12.91 -41.68 23.87
CA PRO A 59 13.15 -42.81 24.75
C PRO A 59 12.07 -42.87 25.82
N SER A 60 11.53 -44.07 26.12
CA SER A 60 10.54 -44.19 27.18
C SER A 60 11.19 -43.93 28.55
N ARG A 61 10.47 -43.31 29.48
CA ARG A 61 10.96 -43.06 30.86
C ARG A 61 11.53 -44.34 31.50
N SER A 62 10.89 -45.48 31.27
CA SER A 62 11.38 -46.79 31.73
C SER A 62 12.67 -47.25 31.06
N ALA A 63 12.91 -46.89 29.79
CA ALA A 63 14.14 -47.20 29.08
C ALA A 63 15.30 -46.28 29.47
N VAL A 64 15.03 -45.00 29.76
CA VAL A 64 16.01 -44.05 30.31
C VAL A 64 16.45 -44.52 31.70
N LEU A 65 15.49 -44.82 32.59
CA LEU A 65 15.76 -45.34 33.93
C LEU A 65 16.45 -46.72 33.95
N ALA A 66 16.41 -47.48 32.85
CA ALA A 66 17.05 -48.80 32.73
C ALA A 66 18.46 -48.76 32.11
N ARG A 67 18.87 -47.62 31.51
CA ARG A 67 20.16 -47.48 30.81
C ARG A 67 21.31 -47.12 31.75
N ASP A 68 21.02 -46.40 32.82
CA ASP A 68 21.97 -46.17 33.90
C ASP A 68 21.65 -47.10 35.07
N PRO A 69 22.59 -47.93 35.54
CA PRO A 69 22.49 -48.57 36.83
C PRO A 69 22.69 -47.48 37.89
N TRP A 70 21.69 -46.63 38.10
CA TRP A 70 21.67 -45.67 39.18
C TRP A 70 21.88 -46.45 40.48
N GLN A 71 23.04 -46.25 41.12
CA GLN A 71 23.16 -46.43 42.55
C GLN A 71 22.22 -45.40 43.18
N LEU A 72 20.93 -45.73 43.24
CA LEU A 72 20.03 -45.10 44.18
C LEU A 72 20.67 -45.32 45.55
N ASP A 73 21.18 -44.25 46.14
CA ASP A 73 21.35 -44.22 47.58
C ASP A 73 19.94 -44.54 48.14
N PRO A 74 19.77 -45.61 48.94
CA PRO A 74 18.45 -46.03 49.42
C PRO A 74 17.69 -44.93 50.18
N ASP A 75 18.36 -43.83 50.54
CA ASP A 75 17.78 -42.66 51.20
C ASP A 75 17.38 -41.51 50.24
N ASP A 76 17.74 -41.56 48.94
CA ASP A 76 17.33 -40.56 47.94
C ASP A 76 16.09 -41.04 47.15
N THR A 77 14.92 -40.54 47.53
CA THR A 77 13.63 -40.95 46.95
C THR A 77 13.19 -40.17 45.70
N GLU A 78 13.98 -39.19 45.26
CA GLU A 78 13.65 -38.35 44.10
C GLU A 78 14.70 -38.51 43.00
N PRO A 79 14.32 -38.87 41.75
CA PRO A 79 15.25 -38.89 40.64
C PRO A 79 15.80 -37.48 40.43
N ALA A 80 17.10 -37.35 40.16
CA ALA A 80 17.68 -36.08 39.74
C ALA A 80 16.89 -35.48 38.57
N ASP A 81 16.62 -34.18 38.62
CA ASP A 81 15.84 -33.44 37.60
C ASP A 81 16.37 -33.71 36.17
N ASP A 82 17.67 -33.94 36.05
CA ASP A 82 18.43 -34.23 34.84
C ASP A 82 17.93 -35.49 34.09
N ALA A 83 17.45 -36.51 34.81
CA ALA A 83 16.93 -37.76 34.22
C ALA A 83 15.57 -37.55 33.53
N PHE A 84 14.84 -36.49 33.90
CA PHE A 84 13.59 -36.12 33.24
C PHE A 84 13.81 -35.33 31.95
N GLU A 85 14.92 -34.59 31.83
CA GLU A 85 15.32 -33.94 30.58
C GLU A 85 15.66 -34.98 29.49
N GLU A 86 16.30 -36.09 29.83
CA GLU A 86 16.62 -37.16 28.87
C GLU A 86 15.37 -37.96 28.41
N ALA A 87 14.30 -37.96 29.21
CA ALA A 87 13.03 -38.60 28.87
C ALA A 87 12.08 -37.71 28.04
N TYR A 88 12.51 -36.49 27.68
CA TYR A 88 11.71 -35.56 26.89
C TYR A 88 11.57 -36.05 25.42
N ASP A 89 10.34 -36.04 24.90
CA ASP A 89 10.07 -36.35 23.50
C ASP A 89 10.44 -35.15 22.62
N GLU A 90 11.56 -35.25 21.91
CA GLU A 90 12.10 -34.16 21.09
C GLU A 90 11.45 -34.08 19.70
N ARG A 91 10.66 -35.09 19.32
CA ARG A 91 10.04 -35.16 17.98
C ARG A 91 9.17 -33.95 17.65
N PRO A 92 8.36 -33.36 18.56
CA PRO A 92 7.63 -32.13 18.28
C PRO A 92 8.54 -30.95 17.89
N ALA A 93 9.63 -30.72 18.62
CA ALA A 93 10.58 -29.65 18.32
C ALA A 93 11.28 -29.90 16.98
N ILE A 94 11.69 -31.15 16.74
CA ILE A 94 12.29 -31.58 15.47
C ILE A 94 11.32 -31.39 14.29
N ARG A 95 10.02 -31.69 14.45
CA ARG A 95 9.01 -31.47 13.40
C ARG A 95 8.88 -30.00 13.04
N VAL A 96 8.84 -29.11 14.04
CA VAL A 96 8.77 -27.65 13.81
C VAL A 96 10.00 -27.20 13.02
N LEU A 97 11.18 -27.64 13.45
CA LEU A 97 12.44 -27.31 12.81
C LEU A 97 12.52 -27.82 11.36
N LEU A 98 12.14 -29.08 11.11
CA LEU A 98 12.10 -29.65 9.76
C LEU A 98 11.05 -28.96 8.87
N THR A 99 9.91 -28.54 9.43
CA THR A 99 8.90 -27.76 8.70
C THR A 99 9.49 -26.44 8.22
N GLU A 100 10.20 -25.75 9.13
CA GLU A 100 10.87 -24.49 8.80
C GLU A 100 11.98 -24.68 7.75
N MET A 101 12.77 -25.74 7.85
CA MET A 101 13.79 -26.06 6.84
C MET A 101 13.18 -26.35 5.46
N VAL A 102 12.10 -27.13 5.41
CA VAL A 102 11.36 -27.40 4.15
C VAL A 102 10.83 -26.10 3.58
N ALA A 103 10.28 -25.20 4.40
CA ALA A 103 9.80 -23.89 3.95
C ALA A 103 10.93 -23.01 3.38
N ARG A 104 12.10 -22.98 4.03
CA ARG A 104 13.30 -22.27 3.55
C ARG A 104 13.79 -22.82 2.21
N ALA A 105 13.83 -24.14 2.05
CA ALA A 105 14.21 -24.77 0.79
C ALA A 105 13.19 -24.47 -0.33
N ALA A 106 11.89 -24.57 -0.03
CA ALA A 106 10.80 -24.25 -0.95
C ALA A 106 10.85 -22.79 -1.43
N ASN A 107 11.12 -21.83 -0.54
CA ASN A 107 11.21 -20.41 -0.89
C ASN A 107 12.43 -20.05 -1.76
N ARG A 108 13.33 -21.02 -2.03
CA ARG A 108 14.52 -20.83 -2.86
C ARG A 108 14.53 -21.64 -4.15
N LEU A 109 13.36 -22.16 -4.55
CA LEU A 109 13.19 -22.79 -5.86
C LEU A 109 13.32 -21.77 -7.00
N GLU A 110 13.97 -22.18 -8.08
CA GLU A 110 14.11 -21.36 -9.29
C GLU A 110 12.75 -21.05 -9.93
N PRO A 111 12.48 -19.80 -10.34
CA PRO A 111 11.25 -19.47 -11.04
C PRO A 111 11.19 -20.15 -12.42
N GLN A 112 10.01 -20.63 -12.80
CA GLN A 112 9.80 -21.38 -14.06
C GLN A 112 9.88 -20.52 -15.33
N GLY A 113 9.98 -19.19 -15.19
CA GLY A 113 10.03 -18.25 -16.30
C GLY A 113 10.40 -16.85 -15.82
N SER A 114 10.28 -15.86 -16.70
CA SER A 114 10.42 -14.45 -16.32
C SER A 114 9.30 -14.08 -15.36
N VAL A 115 9.64 -13.85 -14.10
CA VAL A 115 8.69 -13.34 -13.11
C VAL A 115 8.38 -11.89 -13.46
N PRO A 116 7.11 -11.51 -13.63
CA PRO A 116 6.74 -10.11 -13.86
C PRO A 116 7.26 -9.20 -12.73
N GLU A 117 7.59 -7.96 -13.03
CA GLU A 117 8.01 -7.00 -11.99
C GLU A 117 6.91 -6.80 -10.95
N SER A 118 7.28 -6.82 -9.66
CA SER A 118 6.35 -6.49 -8.57
C SER A 118 6.22 -4.99 -8.44
N ALA A 119 5.06 -4.53 -7.99
CA ALA A 119 4.91 -3.16 -7.49
C ALA A 119 5.60 -2.98 -6.12
N ASP A 120 5.73 -4.07 -5.33
CA ASP A 120 6.35 -4.07 -4.01
C ASP A 120 6.99 -5.45 -3.71
N GLN A 121 8.32 -5.48 -3.72
CA GLN A 121 9.08 -6.70 -3.53
C GLN A 121 8.88 -7.33 -2.14
N GLU A 122 8.58 -6.54 -1.10
CA GLU A 122 8.33 -7.04 0.24
C GLU A 122 7.02 -7.84 0.30
N GLN A 123 5.97 -7.34 -0.34
CA GLN A 123 4.66 -7.99 -0.40
C GLN A 123 4.73 -9.33 -1.13
N ARG A 124 5.47 -9.35 -2.24
CA ARG A 124 5.77 -10.56 -2.99
C ARG A 124 6.52 -11.59 -2.16
N ASP A 125 7.58 -11.17 -1.47
CA ASP A 125 8.38 -12.06 -0.63
C ASP A 125 7.57 -12.58 0.57
N ARG A 126 6.70 -11.76 1.16
CA ARG A 126 5.76 -12.16 2.23
C ARG A 126 4.79 -13.25 1.76
N LEU A 127 4.13 -13.07 0.62
CA LEU A 127 3.24 -14.08 0.04
C LEU A 127 4.01 -15.38 -0.31
N GLY A 128 5.17 -15.25 -0.96
CA GLY A 128 6.02 -16.39 -1.32
C GLY A 128 6.46 -17.20 -0.11
N TRP A 129 6.84 -16.51 0.97
CA TRP A 129 7.20 -17.13 2.23
C TRP A 129 6.02 -17.84 2.91
N ALA A 130 4.86 -17.19 2.96
CA ALA A 130 3.65 -17.75 3.53
C ALA A 130 3.19 -19.03 2.82
N VAL A 131 3.21 -19.03 1.48
CA VAL A 131 2.91 -20.23 0.67
C VAL A 131 3.94 -21.34 0.90
N SER A 132 5.22 -21.00 1.01
CA SER A 132 6.28 -21.97 1.28
C SER A 132 6.10 -22.66 2.65
N ARG A 133 5.70 -21.90 3.68
CA ARG A 133 5.38 -22.46 5.00
C ARG A 133 4.10 -23.32 4.97
N ALA A 134 3.04 -22.86 4.33
CA ALA A 134 1.80 -23.62 4.19
C ALA A 134 2.02 -24.95 3.45
N TYR A 135 2.85 -24.94 2.40
CA TYR A 135 3.31 -26.15 1.73
C TYR A 135 4.08 -27.07 2.68
N ALA A 136 5.06 -26.53 3.41
CA ALA A 136 5.94 -27.30 4.28
C ALA A 136 5.19 -28.06 5.37
N GLU A 137 4.16 -27.46 5.98
CA GLU A 137 3.32 -28.11 6.99
C GLU A 137 2.65 -29.39 6.48
N SER A 138 2.32 -29.42 5.18
CA SER A 138 1.74 -30.60 4.54
C SER A 138 2.79 -31.62 4.10
N ALA A 139 3.93 -31.12 3.60
CA ALA A 139 5.00 -31.91 2.99
C ALA A 139 5.89 -32.62 4.02
N VAL A 140 6.12 -32.01 5.20
CA VAL A 140 7.03 -32.54 6.23
C VAL A 140 6.60 -33.92 6.74
N SER A 141 5.30 -34.25 6.65
CA SER A 141 4.81 -35.58 7.03
C SER A 141 5.30 -36.71 6.12
N GLU A 142 5.69 -36.40 4.89
CA GLU A 142 6.24 -37.37 3.92
C GLU A 142 7.77 -37.40 3.93
N LEU A 143 8.41 -36.40 4.55
CA LEU A 143 9.86 -36.24 4.65
C LEU A 143 10.57 -37.49 5.23
N PRO A 144 10.06 -38.17 6.29
CA PRO A 144 10.72 -39.36 6.83
C PRO A 144 11.01 -40.44 5.80
N ARG A 145 10.08 -40.70 4.88
CA ARG A 145 10.21 -41.72 3.83
C ARG A 145 11.36 -41.44 2.85
N HIS A 146 11.76 -40.19 2.75
CA HIS A 146 12.76 -39.72 1.81
C HIS A 146 14.11 -39.48 2.51
N VAL A 147 14.08 -39.11 3.79
CA VAL A 147 15.27 -38.78 4.56
C VAL A 147 15.84 -40.00 5.29
N PHE A 148 15.04 -40.96 5.73
CA PHE A 148 15.52 -42.14 6.46
C PHE A 148 15.49 -43.40 5.58
N THR A 149 16.52 -44.25 5.69
CA THR A 149 16.70 -45.47 4.89
C THR A 149 15.52 -46.46 5.01
N ASN A 150 14.71 -46.39 6.08
CA ASN A 150 13.48 -47.16 6.28
C ASN A 150 12.34 -46.30 6.88
N GLY A 151 12.33 -45.00 6.56
CA GLY A 151 11.44 -44.05 7.22
C GLY A 151 9.95 -44.34 7.02
N ARG A 152 9.19 -44.36 8.11
CA ARG A 152 7.73 -44.38 8.12
C ARG A 152 7.20 -42.99 8.38
N ARG A 153 5.97 -42.74 7.93
CA ARG A 153 5.28 -41.46 8.13
C ARG A 153 5.20 -41.05 9.61
N ASP A 154 5.09 -42.04 10.49
CA ASP A 154 4.89 -41.85 11.92
C ASP A 154 6.21 -41.86 12.73
N ASP A 155 7.37 -41.94 12.07
CA ASP A 155 8.68 -42.02 12.75
C ASP A 155 9.02 -40.73 13.49
N LEU A 156 8.54 -39.59 12.98
CA LEU A 156 8.59 -38.30 13.68
C LEU A 156 7.38 -38.10 14.62
N GLY A 157 6.64 -39.17 14.94
CA GLY A 157 5.44 -39.14 15.77
C GLY A 157 4.20 -38.69 15.02
N VAL A 158 3.12 -38.45 15.79
CA VAL A 158 1.85 -37.96 15.23
C VAL A 158 1.99 -36.47 14.93
N PHE A 159 1.75 -36.10 13.67
CA PHE A 159 1.62 -34.71 13.27
C PHE A 159 0.30 -34.18 13.81
N ALA A 160 0.35 -33.20 14.72
CA ALA A 160 -0.83 -32.45 15.10
C ALA A 160 -1.42 -31.78 13.86
N GLN A 161 -2.73 -31.49 13.87
CA GLN A 161 -3.28 -30.59 12.85
C GLN A 161 -2.50 -29.27 12.91
N PRO A 162 -2.06 -28.73 11.76
CA PRO A 162 -1.27 -27.51 11.76
C PRO A 162 -2.06 -26.39 12.44
N VAL A 163 -1.41 -25.69 13.37
CA VAL A 163 -1.96 -24.49 13.98
C VAL A 163 -1.69 -23.36 12.99
N LEU A 164 -2.67 -23.12 12.12
CA LEU A 164 -2.57 -22.12 11.07
C LEU A 164 -2.95 -20.75 11.64
N GLU A 165 -1.99 -19.84 11.71
CA GLU A 165 -2.18 -18.47 12.20
C GLU A 165 -1.61 -17.47 11.18
N GLY A 166 -2.31 -16.36 10.95
CA GLY A 166 -1.85 -15.22 10.15
C GLY A 166 -1.63 -15.52 8.67
N ASP A 167 -0.42 -15.27 8.16
CA ASP A 167 -0.17 -15.38 6.72
C ASP A 167 -0.22 -16.84 6.22
N VAL A 168 0.08 -17.82 7.07
CA VAL A 168 0.09 -19.25 6.69
C VAL A 168 -1.34 -19.77 6.51
N SER A 169 -2.27 -19.38 7.40
CA SER A 169 -3.71 -19.66 7.26
C SER A 169 -4.27 -18.99 6.01
N ALA A 170 -3.88 -17.73 5.75
CA ALA A 170 -4.24 -16.99 4.54
C ALA A 170 -3.77 -17.67 3.26
N ALA A 171 -2.51 -18.09 3.20
CA ALA A 171 -1.92 -18.77 2.05
C ALA A 171 -2.62 -20.11 1.76
N ARG A 172 -2.98 -20.85 2.81
CA ARG A 172 -3.73 -22.10 2.67
C ARG A 172 -5.17 -21.87 2.21
N ALA A 173 -5.83 -20.83 2.72
CA ALA A 173 -7.16 -20.44 2.27
C ALA A 173 -7.16 -20.00 0.80
N LEU A 174 -6.13 -19.27 0.36
CA LEU A 174 -5.89 -18.95 -1.05
C LEU A 174 -5.75 -20.24 -1.87
N ALA A 175 -4.91 -21.18 -1.44
CA ALA A 175 -4.72 -22.45 -2.14
C ALA A 175 -6.01 -23.29 -2.19
N PHE A 176 -6.78 -23.30 -1.12
CA PHE A 176 -8.10 -23.94 -1.07
C PHE A 176 -9.09 -23.26 -2.03
N ALA A 177 -9.17 -21.94 -2.05
CA ALA A 177 -10.06 -21.18 -2.93
C ALA A 177 -9.71 -21.36 -4.43
N VAL A 178 -8.43 -21.49 -4.76
CA VAL A 178 -7.96 -21.92 -6.08
C VAL A 178 -8.33 -23.38 -6.33
N GLY A 179 -8.06 -24.28 -5.39
CA GLY A 179 -8.33 -25.72 -5.51
C GLY A 179 -9.80 -26.04 -5.78
N VAL A 180 -10.73 -25.39 -5.07
CA VAL A 180 -12.18 -25.50 -5.30
C VAL A 180 -12.55 -25.14 -6.74
N ARG A 181 -11.88 -24.14 -7.34
CA ARG A 181 -12.16 -23.69 -8.70
C ARG A 181 -11.62 -24.63 -9.78
N PHE A 182 -10.50 -25.31 -9.51
CA PHE A 182 -9.82 -26.20 -10.46
C PHE A 182 -9.99 -27.69 -10.14
N SER A 183 -10.85 -28.04 -9.18
CA SER A 183 -11.02 -29.43 -8.71
C SER A 183 -9.70 -30.08 -8.25
N GLN A 184 -8.84 -29.30 -7.62
CA GLN A 184 -7.56 -29.72 -7.04
C GLN A 184 -7.63 -29.67 -5.51
N THR A 185 -6.82 -30.47 -4.83
CA THR A 185 -6.68 -30.37 -3.36
C THR A 185 -5.84 -29.14 -3.00
N ASP A 186 -6.02 -28.60 -1.79
CA ASP A 186 -5.18 -27.50 -1.27
C ASP A 186 -3.68 -27.85 -1.34
N LYS A 187 -3.33 -29.12 -1.06
CA LYS A 187 -1.96 -29.63 -1.17
C LYS A 187 -1.41 -29.60 -2.59
N ASP A 188 -2.21 -30.02 -3.57
CA ASP A 188 -1.77 -30.01 -4.98
C ASP A 188 -1.53 -28.58 -5.47
N VAL A 189 -2.42 -27.65 -5.08
CA VAL A 189 -2.25 -26.23 -5.39
C VAL A 189 -1.02 -25.66 -4.70
N LEU A 190 -0.81 -25.90 -3.40
CA LEU A 190 0.37 -25.41 -2.69
C LEU A 190 1.67 -25.95 -3.31
N ARG A 191 1.71 -27.24 -3.67
CA ARG A 191 2.85 -27.83 -4.38
C ARG A 191 3.10 -27.12 -5.72
N GLU A 192 2.04 -26.85 -6.48
CA GLU A 192 2.14 -26.15 -7.76
C GLU A 192 2.63 -24.70 -7.59
N LEU A 193 2.11 -23.97 -6.62
CA LEU A 193 2.51 -22.58 -6.33
C LEU A 193 3.96 -22.50 -5.85
N VAL A 194 4.41 -23.41 -5.00
CA VAL A 194 5.82 -23.52 -4.61
C VAL A 194 6.69 -23.89 -5.81
N ALA A 195 6.24 -24.85 -6.64
CA ALA A 195 6.97 -25.24 -7.84
C ALA A 195 7.09 -24.10 -8.86
N ALA A 196 6.20 -23.10 -8.85
CA ALA A 196 6.34 -21.91 -9.69
C ALA A 196 7.66 -21.15 -9.40
N GLY A 197 8.18 -21.28 -8.17
CA GLY A 197 9.44 -20.70 -7.72
C GLY A 197 9.28 -19.33 -7.06
N ARG A 198 10.39 -18.81 -6.51
CA ARG A 198 10.37 -17.56 -5.73
C ARG A 198 9.83 -16.39 -6.56
N GLY A 199 8.86 -15.68 -5.98
CA GLY A 199 8.22 -14.52 -6.60
C GLY A 199 7.18 -14.84 -7.68
N ALA A 200 7.00 -16.10 -8.07
CA ALA A 200 6.07 -16.50 -9.14
C ALA A 200 4.68 -16.92 -8.62
N VAL A 201 4.45 -16.93 -7.31
CA VAL A 201 3.20 -17.38 -6.69
C VAL A 201 2.00 -16.59 -7.22
N ALA A 202 1.98 -15.26 -7.06
CA ALA A 202 0.85 -14.45 -7.48
C ALA A 202 0.63 -14.46 -9.01
N PRO A 203 1.66 -14.35 -9.87
CA PRO A 203 1.52 -14.53 -11.32
C PRO A 203 0.91 -15.88 -11.70
N THR A 204 1.27 -16.96 -11.01
CA THR A 204 0.74 -18.31 -11.28
C THR A 204 -0.74 -18.41 -10.92
N VAL A 205 -1.14 -17.86 -9.77
CA VAL A 205 -2.56 -17.81 -9.36
C VAL A 205 -3.37 -16.95 -10.32
N ALA A 206 -2.85 -15.78 -10.68
CA ALA A 206 -3.48 -14.85 -11.60
C ALA A 206 -3.68 -15.48 -12.98
N GLY A 207 -2.63 -16.08 -13.56
CA GLY A 207 -2.69 -16.77 -14.84
C GLY A 207 -3.74 -17.88 -14.85
N LYS A 208 -3.74 -18.75 -13.83
CA LYS A 208 -4.75 -19.82 -13.70
C LYS A 208 -6.17 -19.29 -13.69
N LEU A 209 -6.44 -18.27 -12.87
CA LEU A 209 -7.80 -17.73 -12.76
C LEU A 209 -8.24 -17.04 -14.05
N LEU A 210 -7.34 -16.32 -14.70
CA LEU A 210 -7.58 -15.67 -15.99
C LEU A 210 -7.81 -16.68 -17.12
N ASP A 211 -7.10 -17.81 -17.14
CA ASP A 211 -7.28 -18.88 -18.14
C ASP A 211 -8.70 -19.47 -18.15
N ARG A 212 -9.46 -19.30 -17.07
CA ARG A 212 -10.86 -19.74 -16.99
C ARG A 212 -11.82 -18.74 -17.64
N ASP A 213 -11.45 -17.49 -17.78
CA ASP A 213 -12.26 -16.47 -18.44
C ASP A 213 -12.18 -16.65 -19.97
N PRO A 214 -13.30 -16.99 -20.65
CA PRO A 214 -13.30 -17.12 -22.11
C PRO A 214 -12.84 -15.85 -22.83
N GLY A 215 -13.04 -14.69 -22.21
CA GLY A 215 -12.58 -13.40 -22.74
C GLY A 215 -11.06 -13.23 -22.66
N PHE A 216 -10.39 -13.87 -21.71
CA PHE A 216 -8.93 -13.75 -21.59
C PHE A 216 -8.21 -14.47 -22.73
N ALA A 217 -8.71 -15.66 -23.12
CA ALA A 217 -8.15 -16.44 -24.23
C ALA A 217 -8.34 -15.77 -25.59
N THR A 218 -9.33 -14.88 -25.73
CA THR A 218 -9.63 -14.16 -26.98
C THR A 218 -8.91 -12.82 -27.10
N LEU A 219 -8.09 -12.44 -26.12
CA LEU A 219 -7.27 -11.22 -26.20
C LEU A 219 -6.21 -11.33 -27.32
N PRO A 220 -6.05 -10.28 -28.16
CA PRO A 220 -5.13 -10.31 -29.29
C PRO A 220 -3.64 -10.26 -28.89
N GLY A 221 -3.05 -11.45 -28.72
CA GLY A 221 -1.59 -11.64 -28.57
C GLY A 221 -1.13 -11.86 -27.12
N GLY A 222 -0.09 -12.69 -26.96
CA GLY A 222 0.38 -13.15 -25.64
C GLY A 222 0.86 -12.02 -24.69
N ARG A 223 1.27 -10.86 -25.22
CA ARG A 223 1.73 -9.73 -24.39
C ARG A 223 0.62 -9.02 -23.62
N GLN A 224 -0.60 -8.99 -24.14
CA GLN A 224 -1.74 -8.39 -23.44
C GLN A 224 -2.23 -9.30 -22.31
N GLN A 225 -2.21 -10.61 -22.57
CA GLN A 225 -2.44 -11.62 -21.54
C GLN A 225 -1.41 -11.50 -20.41
N GLU A 226 -0.12 -11.38 -20.74
CA GLU A 226 0.95 -11.15 -19.77
C GLU A 226 0.76 -9.86 -18.94
N ALA A 227 0.30 -8.77 -19.56
CA ALA A 227 0.06 -7.51 -18.87
C ALA A 227 -1.10 -7.60 -17.86
N VAL A 228 -2.21 -8.26 -18.23
CA VAL A 228 -3.34 -8.48 -17.33
C VAL A 228 -2.95 -9.43 -16.18
N VAL A 229 -2.18 -10.48 -16.48
CA VAL A 229 -1.62 -11.38 -15.46
C VAL A 229 -0.74 -10.62 -14.47
N ARG A 230 0.12 -9.72 -14.96
CA ARG A 230 0.98 -8.89 -14.10
C ARG A 230 0.17 -7.99 -13.17
N LEU A 231 -0.84 -7.28 -13.68
CA LEU A 231 -1.67 -6.40 -12.86
C LEU A 231 -2.50 -7.18 -11.83
N ALA A 232 -3.09 -8.31 -12.24
CA ALA A 232 -3.81 -9.19 -11.33
C ALA A 232 -2.89 -9.76 -10.24
N ALA A 233 -1.66 -10.14 -10.58
CA ALA A 233 -0.66 -10.60 -9.64
C ALA A 233 -0.27 -9.52 -8.62
N GLN A 234 0.00 -8.30 -9.08
CA GLN A 234 0.31 -7.17 -8.20
C GLN A 234 -0.85 -6.87 -7.24
N ARG A 235 -2.10 -6.97 -7.73
CA ARG A 235 -3.28 -6.80 -6.89
C ARG A 235 -3.41 -7.90 -5.84
N LEU A 236 -3.11 -9.14 -6.20
CA LEU A 236 -3.11 -10.27 -5.26
C LEU A 236 -2.02 -10.11 -4.19
N GLU A 237 -0.82 -9.69 -4.58
CA GLU A 237 0.29 -9.37 -3.66
C GLU A 237 -0.16 -8.27 -2.68
N ALA A 238 -0.76 -7.19 -3.18
CA ALA A 238 -1.26 -6.08 -2.37
C ALA A 238 -2.41 -6.48 -1.44
N ASN A 239 -3.40 -7.22 -1.92
CA ASN A 239 -4.53 -7.70 -1.11
C ASN A 239 -4.07 -8.68 -0.02
N PHE A 240 -3.08 -9.53 -0.33
CA PHE A 240 -2.48 -10.42 0.65
C PHE A 240 -1.70 -9.64 1.72
N ALA A 241 -0.95 -8.62 1.32
CA ALA A 241 -0.12 -7.82 2.21
C ALA A 241 -0.88 -6.75 3.01
N SER A 242 -2.00 -6.23 2.50
CA SER A 242 -2.87 -5.27 3.21
C SER A 242 -3.53 -5.86 4.45
N ARG A 243 -3.35 -7.17 4.69
CA ARG A 243 -3.71 -7.83 5.94
C ARG A 243 -2.68 -7.44 6.99
N ASP A 244 -3.07 -6.55 7.91
CA ASP A 244 -2.20 -6.08 8.98
C ASP A 244 -1.92 -7.21 9.99
N PRO A 245 -0.68 -7.71 10.08
CA PRO A 245 -0.33 -8.76 11.04
C PRO A 245 -0.39 -8.28 12.50
N ARG A 246 -0.49 -6.96 12.77
CA ARG A 246 -0.63 -6.41 14.13
C ARG A 246 -2.07 -6.29 14.60
N GLU A 247 -3.03 -5.94 13.74
CA GLU A 247 -4.45 -5.97 14.11
C GLU A 247 -4.91 -7.41 14.47
N ALA A 248 -4.35 -8.42 13.80
CA ALA A 248 -4.57 -9.83 14.13
C ALA A 248 -3.95 -10.23 15.48
N ARG A 249 -2.76 -9.71 15.82
CA ARG A 249 -2.08 -9.94 17.12
C ARG A 249 -2.70 -9.16 18.29
N GLU A 250 -3.20 -7.95 18.08
CA GLU A 250 -3.87 -7.18 19.14
C GLU A 250 -5.26 -7.75 19.48
N ARG A 251 -5.94 -8.41 18.52
CA ARG A 251 -7.18 -9.18 18.75
C ARG A 251 -6.95 -10.58 19.35
N GLU A 252 -5.70 -11.04 19.37
CA GLU A 252 -5.25 -12.36 19.85
C GLU A 252 -5.42 -12.53 21.37
N LEU A 253 -5.58 -11.42 22.11
CA LEU A 253 -5.89 -11.43 23.54
C LEU A 253 -7.36 -11.73 23.86
N THR A 254 -8.27 -11.78 22.86
CA THR A 254 -9.72 -11.92 23.12
C THR A 254 -10.43 -13.06 22.38
N GLU A 255 -10.02 -13.55 21.20
CA GLU A 255 -10.80 -14.62 20.54
C GLU A 255 -10.04 -15.43 19.45
N ILE A 256 -9.59 -16.65 19.79
CA ILE A 256 -8.83 -17.55 18.89
C ILE A 256 -9.67 -18.07 17.70
N VAL A 257 -11.01 -18.03 17.80
CA VAL A 257 -11.91 -18.62 16.78
C VAL A 257 -12.35 -17.60 15.72
N GLU A 258 -12.60 -16.33 16.10
CA GLU A 258 -12.96 -15.28 15.13
C GLU A 258 -11.77 -14.92 14.23
N ASN A 259 -10.56 -14.86 14.80
CA ASN A 259 -9.33 -14.59 14.03
C ASN A 259 -9.07 -15.66 12.95
N ARG A 260 -9.33 -16.95 13.24
CA ARG A 260 -9.21 -18.03 12.24
C ARG A 260 -10.23 -17.87 11.11
N ARG A 261 -11.42 -17.34 11.39
CA ARG A 261 -12.46 -17.13 10.40
C ARG A 261 -12.12 -15.96 9.48
N ASP A 262 -11.59 -14.87 10.03
CA ASP A 262 -11.14 -13.70 9.27
C ASP A 262 -9.91 -14.02 8.42
N ASP A 263 -8.97 -14.82 8.95
CA ASP A 263 -7.81 -15.33 8.23
C ASP A 263 -8.20 -16.17 7.00
N ILE A 264 -9.12 -17.10 7.19
CA ILE A 264 -9.66 -17.94 6.11
C ILE A 264 -10.48 -17.09 5.13
N ALA A 265 -11.30 -16.15 5.63
CA ALA A 265 -12.09 -15.26 4.80
C ALA A 265 -11.19 -14.42 3.89
N GLY A 266 -10.19 -13.70 4.40
CA GLY A 266 -9.38 -12.81 3.55
C GLY A 266 -8.54 -13.53 2.49
N GLY A 267 -8.15 -14.80 2.70
CA GLY A 267 -7.41 -15.56 1.69
C GLY A 267 -8.30 -15.97 0.52
N ALA A 268 -9.52 -16.43 0.84
CA ALA A 268 -10.55 -16.71 -0.16
C ALA A 268 -11.09 -15.44 -0.83
N THR A 269 -11.36 -14.38 -0.05
CA THR A 269 -11.81 -13.08 -0.53
C THR A 269 -10.79 -12.44 -1.46
N SER A 270 -9.48 -12.56 -1.19
CA SER A 270 -8.44 -12.04 -2.11
C SER A 270 -8.53 -12.68 -3.50
N VAL A 271 -8.84 -13.98 -3.56
CA VAL A 271 -9.03 -14.72 -4.82
C VAL A 271 -10.35 -14.31 -5.50
N ASP A 272 -11.42 -14.15 -4.74
CA ASP A 272 -12.74 -13.74 -5.25
C ASP A 272 -12.72 -12.30 -5.81
N GLU A 273 -12.12 -11.37 -5.07
CA GLU A 273 -11.91 -9.97 -5.48
C GLU A 273 -11.00 -9.88 -6.70
N MET A 274 -9.87 -10.60 -6.70
CA MET A 274 -8.98 -10.63 -7.86
C MET A 274 -9.70 -11.20 -9.08
N ASN A 275 -10.47 -12.29 -8.93
CA ASN A 275 -11.21 -12.88 -10.04
C ASN A 275 -12.30 -11.95 -10.58
N SER A 276 -13.05 -11.28 -9.70
CA SER A 276 -14.06 -10.28 -10.08
C SER A 276 -13.43 -9.10 -10.82
N TRP A 277 -12.34 -8.55 -10.28
CA TRP A 277 -11.60 -7.45 -10.89
C TRP A 277 -10.96 -7.84 -12.22
N ALA A 278 -10.35 -9.02 -12.30
CA ALA A 278 -9.74 -9.55 -13.51
C ALA A 278 -10.77 -9.71 -14.63
N THR A 279 -11.96 -10.23 -14.30
CA THR A 279 -13.09 -10.33 -15.24
C THR A 279 -13.54 -8.94 -15.71
N ASP A 280 -13.63 -7.96 -14.80
CA ASP A 280 -13.97 -6.58 -15.13
C ASP A 280 -12.91 -5.92 -16.04
N GLN A 281 -11.62 -6.18 -15.81
CA GLN A 281 -10.56 -5.67 -16.70
C GLN A 281 -10.55 -6.33 -18.08
N VAL A 282 -10.76 -7.64 -18.14
CA VAL A 282 -10.92 -8.36 -19.42
C VAL A 282 -12.13 -7.81 -20.18
N HIS A 283 -13.24 -7.55 -19.48
CA HIS A 283 -14.43 -6.94 -20.07
C HIS A 283 -14.16 -5.52 -20.59
N LYS A 284 -13.52 -4.67 -19.78
CA LYS A 284 -13.11 -3.31 -20.18
C LYS A 284 -12.17 -3.33 -21.37
N LEU A 285 -11.25 -4.29 -21.43
CA LEU A 285 -10.32 -4.44 -22.54
C LEU A 285 -11.05 -4.90 -23.81
N HIS A 286 -12.01 -5.82 -23.71
CA HIS A 286 -12.88 -6.19 -24.83
C HIS A 286 -13.77 -5.04 -25.28
N GLU A 287 -14.35 -4.29 -24.35
CA GLU A 287 -15.14 -3.09 -24.65
C GLU A 287 -14.27 -2.05 -25.36
N PHE A 288 -13.07 -1.81 -24.86
CA PHE A 288 -12.08 -0.95 -25.50
C PHE A 288 -11.73 -1.42 -26.91
N LEU A 289 -11.39 -2.71 -27.09
CA LEU A 289 -11.04 -3.28 -28.40
C LEU A 289 -12.24 -3.29 -29.37
N ALA A 290 -13.45 -3.48 -28.87
CA ALA A 290 -14.69 -3.44 -29.65
C ALA A 290 -15.08 -2.01 -30.05
N GLN A 291 -14.81 -1.03 -29.19
CA GLN A 291 -14.97 0.41 -29.49
C GLN A 291 -13.86 0.92 -30.44
N HIS A 292 -12.73 0.21 -30.53
CA HIS A 292 -11.58 0.57 -31.36
C HIS A 292 -11.16 -0.57 -32.32
N PRO A 293 -12.04 -1.03 -33.24
CA PRO A 293 -11.74 -2.15 -34.14
C PRO A 293 -10.61 -1.75 -35.11
N GLY A 294 -9.47 -2.44 -35.02
CA GLY A 294 -8.26 -2.15 -35.81
C GLY A 294 -6.99 -1.89 -35.00
N THR A 295 -7.07 -1.88 -33.66
CA THR A 295 -5.94 -1.75 -32.73
C THR A 295 -5.06 -3.02 -32.61
N GLU A 296 -4.84 -3.73 -33.73
CA GLU A 296 -3.82 -4.79 -33.84
C GLU A 296 -2.39 -4.23 -34.08
N ALA A 297 -2.23 -2.90 -34.15
CA ALA A 297 -0.92 -2.27 -34.28
C ALA A 297 -0.29 -1.95 -32.91
N SER A 298 1.00 -2.28 -32.81
CA SER A 298 1.94 -2.00 -31.71
C SER A 298 1.86 -0.55 -31.14
N PRO A 299 2.37 -0.32 -29.91
CA PRO A 299 2.11 0.86 -29.08
C PRO A 299 2.96 2.08 -29.53
N TYR A 300 2.46 3.28 -29.21
CA TYR A 300 3.13 4.60 -29.34
C TYR A 300 3.20 5.26 -30.72
N ALA A 301 2.04 5.45 -31.34
CA ALA A 301 1.72 6.76 -31.89
C ALA A 301 0.24 7.04 -31.59
N PRO A 302 -0.09 8.07 -30.80
CA PRO A 302 -1.48 8.46 -30.64
C PRO A 302 -2.01 8.84 -32.02
N ASP A 303 -3.08 8.18 -32.47
CA ASP A 303 -3.87 8.69 -33.59
C ASP A 303 -4.35 10.11 -33.24
N ARG A 304 -4.62 10.98 -34.21
CA ARG A 304 -5.07 12.34 -33.90
C ARG A 304 -6.39 12.31 -33.11
N ALA A 305 -6.50 13.08 -32.03
CA ALA A 305 -7.77 13.22 -31.30
C ALA A 305 -8.83 13.91 -32.19
N ALA A 306 -10.09 13.51 -32.10
CA ALA A 306 -11.17 14.04 -32.93
C ALA A 306 -11.58 15.47 -32.54
N ASN A 307 -11.33 15.88 -31.28
CA ASN A 307 -11.64 17.21 -30.78
C ASN A 307 -10.88 17.51 -29.48
N LEU A 308 -11.00 18.76 -28.99
CA LEU A 308 -10.37 19.22 -27.74
C LEU A 308 -10.79 18.41 -26.51
N TYR A 309 -12.04 17.94 -26.45
CA TYR A 309 -12.52 17.13 -25.33
C TYR A 309 -11.81 15.77 -25.27
N GLU A 310 -11.68 15.10 -26.40
CA GLU A 310 -10.91 13.86 -26.49
C GLU A 310 -9.41 14.09 -26.18
N GLN A 311 -8.84 15.19 -26.67
CA GLN A 311 -7.45 15.55 -26.32
C GLN A 311 -7.28 15.75 -24.81
N ALA A 312 -8.23 16.43 -24.16
CA ALA A 312 -8.23 16.63 -22.72
C ALA A 312 -8.36 15.30 -21.95
N GLN A 313 -9.25 14.39 -22.38
CA GLN A 313 -9.36 13.04 -21.81
C GLN A 313 -8.06 12.23 -21.93
N ARG A 314 -7.34 12.34 -23.04
CA ARG A 314 -6.04 11.65 -23.21
C ARG A 314 -4.99 12.21 -22.25
N ILE A 315 -4.95 13.53 -22.06
CA ILE A 315 -4.07 14.17 -21.07
C ILE A 315 -4.45 13.72 -19.65
N GLN A 316 -5.74 13.63 -19.34
CA GLN A 316 -6.22 13.10 -18.06
C GLN A 316 -5.74 11.67 -17.81
N LEU A 317 -5.85 10.78 -18.82
CA LEU A 317 -5.37 9.41 -18.72
C LEU A 317 -3.85 9.34 -18.48
N ALA A 318 -3.07 10.15 -19.21
CA ALA A 318 -1.63 10.23 -18.98
C ALA A 318 -1.30 10.72 -17.56
N VAL A 319 -2.04 11.72 -17.05
CA VAL A 319 -1.88 12.19 -15.66
C VAL A 319 -2.25 11.09 -14.66
N HIS A 320 -3.34 10.35 -14.87
CA HIS A 320 -3.74 9.23 -14.00
C HIS A 320 -2.67 8.14 -13.92
N GLU A 321 -2.01 7.82 -15.04
CA GLU A 321 -0.89 6.88 -15.06
C GLU A 321 0.31 7.41 -14.28
N LEU A 322 0.62 8.70 -14.41
CA LEU A 322 1.74 9.34 -13.73
C LEU A 322 1.53 9.45 -12.21
N THR A 323 0.30 9.73 -11.76
CA THR A 323 -0.04 9.89 -10.34
C THR A 323 -0.50 8.59 -9.68
N GLY A 324 -0.81 7.56 -10.46
CA GLY A 324 -1.41 6.31 -9.98
C GLY A 324 -2.87 6.44 -9.55
N THR A 325 -3.54 7.56 -9.86
CA THR A 325 -4.94 7.79 -9.50
C THR A 325 -5.92 7.16 -10.49
N GLN A 326 -7.01 6.61 -10.00
CA GLN A 326 -8.07 6.03 -10.84
C GLN A 326 -9.28 6.96 -11.02
N GLN A 327 -9.33 8.07 -10.29
CA GLN A 327 -10.46 8.98 -10.23
C GLN A 327 -10.03 10.44 -10.41
N SER A 328 -10.95 11.24 -10.95
CA SER A 328 -10.79 12.68 -11.11
C SER A 328 -12.08 13.38 -10.71
N LEU A 329 -11.94 14.58 -10.13
CA LEU A 329 -13.06 15.46 -9.82
C LEU A 329 -13.52 16.30 -11.03
N TRP A 330 -12.86 16.18 -12.19
CA TRP A 330 -13.26 16.89 -13.40
C TRP A 330 -14.71 16.54 -13.78
N ASP A 331 -15.52 17.56 -14.00
CA ASP A 331 -16.95 17.45 -14.31
C ASP A 331 -17.24 17.25 -15.80
N GLY A 332 -16.19 17.18 -16.64
CA GLY A 332 -16.30 17.01 -18.09
C GLY A 332 -16.42 18.34 -18.85
N ASP A 333 -16.45 19.49 -18.16
CA ASP A 333 -16.56 20.77 -18.84
C ASP A 333 -15.20 21.23 -19.38
N VAL A 334 -15.15 21.42 -20.70
CA VAL A 334 -14.02 22.03 -21.43
C VAL A 334 -14.46 23.42 -21.88
N PRO A 335 -13.61 24.45 -21.74
CA PRO A 335 -13.95 25.80 -22.17
C PRO A 335 -14.29 25.81 -23.68
N SER A 336 -15.53 26.15 -24.00
CA SER A 336 -15.93 26.55 -25.35
C SER A 336 -15.80 28.07 -25.47
N PRO A 337 -15.41 28.61 -26.63
CA PRO A 337 -15.41 30.06 -26.87
C PRO A 337 -16.77 30.72 -26.59
N GLU A 338 -17.86 29.96 -26.49
CA GLU A 338 -19.22 30.44 -26.22
C GLU A 338 -19.62 30.41 -24.72
N THR A 339 -18.86 29.73 -23.84
CA THR A 339 -19.24 29.49 -22.43
C THR A 339 -18.40 30.26 -21.39
N VAL A 340 -17.67 31.28 -21.82
CA VAL A 340 -16.88 32.16 -20.94
C VAL A 340 -17.80 32.89 -19.95
N GLY A 341 -17.92 32.37 -18.71
CA GLY A 341 -18.69 33.01 -17.64
C GLY A 341 -19.40 32.08 -16.64
N ARG A 342 -19.48 30.76 -16.89
CA ARG A 342 -20.04 29.78 -15.94
C ARG A 342 -19.12 28.57 -15.73
N GLN A 343 -17.86 28.80 -15.34
CA GLN A 343 -16.94 27.70 -15.04
C GLN A 343 -17.01 27.35 -13.56
N THR A 344 -17.26 26.08 -13.27
CA THR A 344 -17.16 25.51 -11.92
C THR A 344 -15.69 25.50 -11.47
N GLU A 345 -15.43 25.18 -10.21
CA GLU A 345 -14.07 24.95 -9.71
C GLU A 345 -13.40 23.73 -10.36
N TYR A 346 -14.22 22.79 -10.86
CA TYR A 346 -13.78 21.52 -11.44
C TYR A 346 -13.66 21.54 -12.96
N ALA A 347 -14.04 22.62 -13.64
CA ALA A 347 -13.91 22.77 -15.09
C ALA A 347 -12.48 23.17 -15.51
N LEU A 348 -12.10 22.82 -16.74
CA LEU A 348 -10.82 23.24 -17.29
C LEU A 348 -10.81 24.76 -17.57
N ARG A 349 -9.70 25.42 -17.28
CA ARG A 349 -9.49 26.86 -17.50
C ARG A 349 -8.36 27.09 -18.49
N LEU A 350 -8.72 27.46 -19.72
CA LEU A 350 -7.79 27.80 -20.78
C LEU A 350 -8.13 29.20 -21.30
N THR A 351 -7.12 29.94 -21.74
CA THR A 351 -7.38 31.13 -22.55
C THR A 351 -7.96 30.71 -23.89
N GLN A 352 -8.62 31.65 -24.58
CA GLN A 352 -9.15 31.37 -25.91
C GLN A 352 -8.04 30.92 -26.87
N ASP A 353 -6.87 31.54 -26.80
CA ASP A 353 -5.73 31.20 -27.66
C ASP A 353 -5.16 29.81 -27.33
N GLU A 354 -5.09 29.42 -26.06
CA GLU A 354 -4.66 28.08 -25.63
C GLU A 354 -5.64 27.00 -26.08
N ALA A 355 -6.94 27.22 -25.89
CA ALA A 355 -7.97 26.27 -26.31
C ALA A 355 -7.97 26.10 -27.85
N LEU A 356 -7.78 27.19 -28.60
CA LEU A 356 -7.66 27.13 -30.05
C LEU A 356 -6.39 26.42 -30.49
N ALA A 357 -5.23 26.73 -29.90
CA ALA A 357 -3.96 26.10 -30.26
C ALA A 357 -3.93 24.59 -29.95
N VAL A 358 -4.50 24.16 -28.82
CA VAL A 358 -4.64 22.73 -28.52
C VAL A 358 -5.65 22.07 -29.46
N ARG A 359 -6.74 22.76 -29.83
CA ARG A 359 -7.68 22.26 -30.85
C ARG A 359 -7.03 22.14 -32.22
N ASP A 360 -6.08 23.00 -32.58
CA ASP A 360 -5.39 22.93 -33.87
C ASP A 360 -4.52 21.65 -33.99
N LEU A 361 -4.15 21.01 -32.86
CA LEU A 361 -3.56 19.66 -32.86
C LEU A 361 -4.55 18.57 -33.32
N THR A 362 -5.85 18.85 -33.25
CA THR A 362 -6.96 17.90 -33.50
C THR A 362 -7.62 18.05 -34.88
N ALA A 363 -7.47 19.19 -35.56
CA ALA A 363 -8.15 19.47 -36.84
C ALA A 363 -7.41 18.88 -38.06
N ASP A 364 -8.16 18.45 -39.09
CA ASP A 364 -7.65 17.98 -40.39
C ASP A 364 -6.59 18.91 -40.96
N GLY A 365 -5.49 18.33 -41.46
CA GLY A 365 -4.35 19.08 -41.96
C GLY A 365 -4.65 19.81 -43.28
N THR A 366 -5.27 20.98 -43.23
CA THR A 366 -5.32 21.88 -44.39
C THR A 366 -4.08 22.77 -44.53
N ASP A 367 -3.32 23.04 -43.45
CA ASP A 367 -2.32 24.12 -43.47
C ASP A 367 -0.85 23.69 -43.25
N GLY A 368 -0.55 22.40 -43.07
CA GLY A 368 0.82 21.91 -42.85
C GLY A 368 1.29 22.03 -41.39
N PRO A 369 2.61 22.09 -41.12
CA PRO A 369 3.16 22.13 -39.76
C PRO A 369 2.64 23.35 -38.97
N LEU A 370 2.43 23.19 -37.66
CA LEU A 370 2.04 24.31 -36.79
C LEU A 370 3.09 25.42 -36.88
N SER A 371 2.66 26.67 -36.89
CA SER A 371 3.61 27.78 -36.73
C SER A 371 4.29 27.67 -35.36
N PRO A 372 5.55 28.13 -35.20
CA PRO A 372 6.24 28.07 -33.91
C PRO A 372 5.45 28.74 -32.77
N GLU A 373 4.78 29.86 -33.05
CA GLU A 373 3.93 30.55 -32.07
C GLU A 373 2.72 29.71 -31.64
N ARG A 374 2.10 28.98 -32.59
CA ARG A 374 0.98 28.08 -32.30
C ARG A 374 1.44 26.84 -31.54
N ALA A 375 2.60 26.29 -31.89
CA ALA A 375 3.19 25.15 -31.16
C ALA A 375 3.55 25.53 -29.72
N ALA A 376 4.13 26.71 -29.49
CA ALA A 376 4.42 27.22 -28.14
C ALA A 376 3.13 27.38 -27.31
N THR A 377 2.11 27.99 -27.92
CA THR A 377 0.79 28.19 -27.29
C THR A 377 0.09 26.86 -27.01
N ALA A 378 0.22 25.87 -27.89
CA ALA A 378 -0.33 24.54 -27.70
C ALA A 378 0.41 23.79 -26.58
N SER A 379 1.74 23.88 -26.52
CA SER A 379 2.54 23.32 -25.41
C SER A 379 2.13 23.94 -24.06
N GLN A 380 1.94 25.26 -24.01
CA GLN A 380 1.44 25.96 -22.83
C GLN A 380 0.03 25.50 -22.44
N GLY A 381 -0.85 25.30 -23.43
CA GLY A 381 -2.19 24.76 -23.24
C GLY A 381 -2.16 23.35 -22.66
N ILE A 382 -1.35 22.44 -23.20
CA ILE A 382 -1.18 21.08 -22.69
C ILE A 382 -0.68 21.10 -21.24
N GLN A 383 0.34 21.90 -20.93
CA GLN A 383 0.85 22.03 -19.56
C GLN A 383 -0.26 22.51 -18.60
N LYS A 384 -1.06 23.52 -18.98
CA LYS A 384 -2.18 24.00 -18.15
C LYS A 384 -3.27 22.96 -17.94
N ILE A 385 -3.63 22.21 -18.98
CA ILE A 385 -4.58 21.09 -18.87
C ILE A 385 -4.03 20.04 -17.91
N ALA A 386 -2.76 19.66 -18.06
CA ALA A 386 -2.09 18.70 -17.18
C ALA A 386 -2.08 19.19 -15.73
N THR A 387 -1.66 20.43 -15.46
CA THR A 387 -1.71 21.04 -14.12
C THR A 387 -3.10 20.93 -13.50
N GLN A 388 -4.16 21.25 -14.26
CA GLN A 388 -5.52 21.19 -13.73
C GLN A 388 -5.94 19.75 -13.44
N TYR A 389 -5.63 18.80 -14.32
CA TYR A 389 -5.92 17.39 -14.03
C TYR A 389 -5.17 16.88 -12.82
N VAL A 390 -3.92 17.30 -12.59
CA VAL A 390 -3.19 16.96 -11.37
C VAL A 390 -3.90 17.50 -10.13
N ARG A 391 -4.41 18.74 -10.16
CA ARG A 391 -5.18 19.30 -9.04
C ARG A 391 -6.48 18.55 -8.75
N LEU A 392 -7.06 17.96 -9.79
CA LEU A 392 -8.32 17.21 -9.76
C LEU A 392 -8.11 15.70 -9.58
N ALA A 393 -6.87 15.22 -9.55
CA ALA A 393 -6.54 13.82 -9.39
C ALA A 393 -6.75 13.41 -7.93
N VAL A 394 -7.54 12.36 -7.71
CA VAL A 394 -7.93 11.93 -6.36
C VAL A 394 -7.86 10.40 -6.22
N PRO A 395 -7.59 9.89 -5.01
CA PRO A 395 -7.52 8.45 -4.78
C PRO A 395 -8.91 7.83 -4.78
N TYR A 396 -8.96 6.50 -4.94
CA TYR A 396 -10.23 5.76 -4.94
C TYR A 396 -11.04 6.00 -3.65
N GLY A 397 -12.31 6.39 -3.82
CA GLY A 397 -13.25 6.61 -2.71
C GLY A 397 -13.27 8.05 -2.19
N TYR A 398 -12.33 8.89 -2.65
CA TYR A 398 -12.35 10.32 -2.39
C TYR A 398 -13.46 10.97 -3.22
N ASN A 399 -14.37 11.69 -2.57
CA ASN A 399 -15.56 12.25 -3.19
C ASN A 399 -15.84 13.69 -2.74
N GLY A 400 -16.93 14.28 -3.24
CA GLY A 400 -17.31 15.66 -2.91
C GLY A 400 -17.49 15.96 -1.42
N ARG A 401 -17.69 14.96 -0.54
CA ARG A 401 -17.70 15.18 0.92
C ARG A 401 -16.31 15.42 1.47
N ASN A 402 -15.30 14.72 0.94
CA ASN A 402 -13.90 14.93 1.30
C ASN A 402 -13.46 16.33 0.85
N GLU A 403 -13.87 16.73 -0.35
CA GLU A 403 -13.66 18.11 -0.79
C GLU A 403 -14.39 19.10 0.12
N ALA A 404 -15.68 18.94 0.39
CA ALA A 404 -16.40 19.86 1.28
C ALA A 404 -15.77 19.97 2.68
N ALA A 405 -15.16 18.90 3.19
CA ALA A 405 -14.42 18.94 4.45
C ALA A 405 -13.12 19.77 4.33
N ALA A 406 -12.37 19.57 3.25
CA ALA A 406 -11.19 20.35 2.96
C ALA A 406 -11.52 21.83 2.62
N ASP A 407 -12.74 22.14 2.17
CA ASP A 407 -13.17 23.51 1.84
C ASP A 407 -13.15 24.42 3.07
N SER A 408 -13.48 23.85 4.22
CA SER A 408 -13.52 24.57 5.50
C SER A 408 -12.17 25.11 5.95
N VAL A 409 -11.07 24.62 5.37
CA VAL A 409 -9.68 25.01 5.62
C VAL A 409 -8.89 25.27 4.32
N ALA A 410 -9.60 25.42 3.20
CA ALA A 410 -9.04 25.44 1.84
C ALA A 410 -7.88 26.40 1.59
N PRO A 411 -7.88 27.65 2.11
CA PRO A 411 -6.81 28.60 1.82
C PRO A 411 -5.41 28.04 2.13
N ARG A 412 -5.30 27.22 3.17
CA ARG A 412 -4.05 26.60 3.63
C ARG A 412 -3.39 25.68 2.60
N PHE A 413 -4.19 25.07 1.72
CA PHE A 413 -3.69 24.04 0.79
C PHE A 413 -3.40 24.57 -0.61
N ILE A 414 -3.80 25.79 -0.94
CA ILE A 414 -3.75 26.31 -2.32
C ILE A 414 -2.32 26.39 -2.84
N ALA A 415 -1.41 26.93 -2.01
CA ALA A 415 0.00 27.09 -2.40
C ALA A 415 0.67 25.73 -2.65
N LEU A 416 0.49 24.77 -1.74
CA LEU A 416 1.02 23.41 -1.90
C LEU A 416 0.42 22.69 -3.11
N GLN A 417 -0.90 22.77 -3.29
CA GLN A 417 -1.60 22.15 -4.43
C GLN A 417 -1.08 22.71 -5.77
N ASN A 418 -0.95 24.03 -5.88
CA ASN A 418 -0.44 24.67 -7.09
C ASN A 418 1.02 24.33 -7.34
N ALA A 419 1.86 24.35 -6.29
CA ALA A 419 3.27 24.00 -6.38
C ALA A 419 3.46 22.58 -6.93
N VAL A 420 2.76 21.60 -6.36
CA VAL A 420 2.86 20.19 -6.76
C VAL A 420 2.31 19.98 -8.17
N ALA A 421 1.16 20.57 -8.48
CA ALA A 421 0.54 20.41 -9.79
C ALA A 421 1.38 21.00 -10.93
N ASN A 422 1.93 22.20 -10.72
CA ASN A 422 2.84 22.82 -11.68
C ASN A 422 4.13 22.03 -11.81
N ALA A 423 4.76 21.64 -10.69
CA ALA A 423 6.00 20.87 -10.71
C ALA A 423 5.85 19.54 -11.47
N LEU A 424 4.77 18.80 -11.22
CA LEU A 424 4.53 17.53 -11.91
C LEU A 424 4.27 17.73 -13.41
N ALA A 425 3.40 18.68 -13.76
CA ALA A 425 3.07 18.96 -15.16
C ALA A 425 4.29 19.44 -15.96
N GLU A 426 5.17 20.23 -15.35
CA GLU A 426 6.42 20.69 -15.95
C GLU A 426 7.44 19.57 -16.12
N ASP A 427 7.62 18.71 -15.11
CA ASP A 427 8.61 17.64 -15.12
C ASP A 427 8.22 16.51 -16.09
N HIS A 428 6.92 16.36 -16.37
CA HIS A 428 6.37 15.31 -17.23
C HIS A 428 5.76 15.83 -18.54
N LEU A 429 5.96 17.10 -18.90
CA LEU A 429 5.35 17.69 -20.09
C LEU A 429 5.68 16.93 -21.37
N ASP A 430 6.96 16.57 -21.57
CA ASP A 430 7.40 15.84 -22.76
C ASP A 430 6.77 14.44 -22.85
N ASP A 431 6.69 13.74 -21.72
CA ASP A 431 6.05 12.42 -21.61
C ASP A 431 4.54 12.50 -21.88
N ILE A 432 3.88 13.54 -21.37
CA ILE A 432 2.46 13.81 -21.65
C ILE A 432 2.26 14.11 -23.14
N ILE A 433 3.11 14.93 -23.75
CA ILE A 433 3.02 15.25 -25.18
C ILE A 433 3.20 13.98 -26.02
N GLU A 434 4.19 13.15 -25.71
CA GLU A 434 4.46 11.87 -26.38
C GLU A 434 3.29 10.91 -26.38
N ARG A 435 2.60 10.82 -25.24
CA ARG A 435 1.47 9.90 -25.04
C ARG A 435 0.16 10.41 -25.62
N THR A 436 0.02 11.72 -25.83
CA THR A 436 -1.28 12.33 -26.13
C THR A 436 -1.38 12.92 -27.52
N VAL A 437 -0.25 13.17 -28.20
CA VAL A 437 -0.20 13.85 -29.50
C VAL A 437 0.52 12.97 -30.54
N PRO A 438 0.11 12.99 -31.83
CA PRO A 438 0.83 12.27 -32.89
C PRO A 438 2.31 12.67 -32.98
N ALA A 439 3.19 11.72 -33.31
CA ALA A 439 4.66 11.89 -33.26
C ALA A 439 5.19 13.13 -34.01
N GLN A 440 4.60 13.48 -35.17
CA GLN A 440 5.02 14.67 -35.93
C GLN A 440 4.70 15.98 -35.20
N ALA A 441 3.56 16.05 -34.51
CA ALA A 441 3.18 17.21 -33.73
C ALA A 441 3.92 17.23 -32.38
N ALA A 442 4.17 16.07 -31.76
CA ALA A 442 5.03 15.96 -30.57
C ALA A 442 6.44 16.53 -30.84
N GLU A 443 7.04 16.19 -31.98
CA GLU A 443 8.36 16.73 -32.36
C GLU A 443 8.35 18.24 -32.58
N GLN A 444 7.27 18.78 -33.18
CA GLN A 444 7.10 20.24 -33.32
C GLN A 444 6.97 20.94 -31.97
N LEU A 445 6.22 20.35 -31.04
CA LEU A 445 6.05 20.90 -29.70
C LEU A 445 7.39 20.89 -28.93
N ARG A 446 8.19 19.82 -29.02
CA ARG A 446 9.49 19.72 -28.34
C ARG A 446 10.57 20.64 -28.92
N THR A 447 10.53 20.91 -30.22
CA THR A 447 11.51 21.76 -30.90
C THR A 447 11.20 23.26 -30.81
N THR A 448 10.04 23.61 -30.26
CA THR A 448 9.59 24.98 -30.04
C THR A 448 10.02 25.49 -28.67
N GLU A 449 9.91 26.80 -28.43
CA GLU A 449 10.15 27.41 -27.13
C GLU A 449 9.40 26.67 -26.01
N PRO A 450 10.07 26.31 -24.90
CA PRO A 450 9.46 25.55 -23.82
C PRO A 450 8.35 26.37 -23.16
N ALA A 451 7.30 25.68 -22.73
CA ALA A 451 6.22 26.31 -22.00
C ALA A 451 6.70 26.96 -20.69
N TYR A 452 5.98 28.00 -20.26
CA TYR A 452 6.33 28.80 -19.10
C TYR A 452 6.33 27.93 -17.83
N ARG A 453 7.47 27.91 -17.16
CA ARG A 453 7.61 27.24 -15.87
C ARG A 453 7.27 28.20 -14.74
N ASP A 454 6.54 27.69 -13.76
CA ASP A 454 6.30 28.37 -12.50
C ASP A 454 7.64 28.57 -11.78
N SER A 455 8.02 29.83 -11.61
CA SER A 455 9.21 30.23 -10.85
C SER A 455 8.91 30.51 -9.38
N GLU A 456 7.63 30.50 -8.98
CA GLU A 456 7.21 30.90 -7.64
C GLU A 456 7.13 29.69 -6.70
N TYR A 457 6.26 28.73 -7.00
CA TYR A 457 5.89 27.68 -6.04
C TYR A 457 6.41 26.29 -6.44
N ALA A 458 6.34 25.96 -7.74
CA ALA A 458 6.83 24.68 -8.26
C ALA A 458 8.27 24.32 -7.88
N PRO A 459 9.24 25.27 -7.84
CA PRO A 459 10.60 24.95 -7.42
C PRO A 459 10.67 24.42 -5.98
N ALA A 460 9.83 24.91 -5.07
CA ALA A 460 9.78 24.46 -3.68
C ALA A 460 9.25 23.02 -3.57
N ALA A 461 8.14 22.71 -4.23
CA ALA A 461 7.59 21.35 -4.23
C ALA A 461 8.54 20.34 -4.87
N ARG A 462 9.17 20.71 -5.99
CA ARG A 462 10.16 19.87 -6.69
C ARG A 462 11.37 19.57 -5.81
N ALA A 463 11.99 20.60 -5.25
CA ALA A 463 13.18 20.45 -4.42
C ALA A 463 12.88 19.69 -3.12
N PHE A 464 11.72 19.94 -2.51
CA PHE A 464 11.23 19.17 -1.38
C PHE A 464 11.09 17.68 -1.72
N ALA A 465 10.36 17.35 -2.79
CA ALA A 465 10.13 15.96 -3.20
C ALA A 465 11.44 15.22 -3.55
N GLN A 466 12.36 15.89 -4.26
CA GLN A 466 13.67 15.35 -4.60
C GLN A 466 14.54 15.09 -3.37
N ALA A 467 14.53 15.98 -2.38
CA ALA A 467 15.24 15.79 -1.13
C ALA A 467 14.67 14.62 -0.31
N VAL A 468 13.34 14.42 -0.31
CA VAL A 468 12.70 13.27 0.31
C VAL A 468 13.09 11.96 -0.40
N ASP A 469 13.05 11.93 -1.73
CA ASP A 469 13.46 10.77 -2.53
C ASP A 469 14.94 10.42 -2.32
N ALA A 470 15.82 11.41 -2.30
CA ALA A 470 17.23 11.24 -2.03
C ALA A 470 17.49 10.66 -0.62
N ALA A 471 16.77 11.15 0.39
CA ALA A 471 16.88 10.65 1.76
C ALA A 471 16.37 9.20 1.91
N LYS A 472 15.44 8.78 1.06
CA LYS A 472 14.89 7.42 1.04
C LYS A 472 15.66 6.45 0.14
N GLY A 473 16.66 6.93 -0.59
CA GLY A 473 17.48 6.10 -1.47
C GLY A 473 16.71 5.48 -2.62
N THR A 474 15.66 6.16 -3.11
CA THR A 474 14.79 5.58 -4.15
C THR A 474 15.46 5.59 -5.52
N GLU A 475 15.38 4.45 -6.22
CA GLU A 475 15.93 4.29 -7.57
C GLU A 475 15.18 5.11 -8.63
N PHE A 476 13.92 5.49 -8.34
CA PHE A 476 13.09 6.28 -9.23
C PHE A 476 13.06 7.77 -8.80
N PRO A 477 13.53 8.70 -9.65
CA PRO A 477 13.42 10.12 -9.36
C PRO A 477 11.94 10.58 -9.41
N ASN A 478 11.59 11.55 -8.57
CA ASN A 478 10.28 12.22 -8.50
C ASN A 478 9.09 11.33 -8.04
N GLU A 479 9.36 10.18 -7.43
CA GLU A 479 8.32 9.30 -6.89
C GLU A 479 7.53 9.99 -5.75
N THR A 480 8.19 10.79 -4.91
CA THR A 480 7.49 11.59 -3.88
C THR A 480 6.50 12.56 -4.53
N LEU A 481 6.92 13.25 -5.58
CA LEU A 481 6.10 14.26 -6.27
C LEU A 481 4.86 13.63 -6.92
N ARG A 482 5.01 12.46 -7.55
CA ARG A 482 3.90 11.68 -8.13
C ARG A 482 2.88 11.26 -7.07
N ARG A 483 3.35 10.75 -5.92
CA ARG A 483 2.47 10.37 -4.81
C ARG A 483 1.71 11.56 -4.25
N MET A 484 2.40 12.68 -4.03
CA MET A 484 1.81 13.93 -3.56
C MET A 484 0.69 14.41 -4.50
N ALA A 485 0.94 14.38 -5.82
CA ALA A 485 0.00 14.80 -6.84
C ALA A 485 -1.30 13.97 -6.90
N GLY A 486 -1.29 12.71 -6.41
CA GLY A 486 -2.42 11.80 -6.50
C GLY A 486 -3.37 11.75 -5.28
N GLN A 487 -3.15 12.56 -4.24
CA GLN A 487 -3.91 12.43 -2.98
C GLN A 487 -5.12 13.35 -2.82
N GLY A 488 -5.37 14.26 -3.76
CA GLY A 488 -6.28 15.39 -3.53
C GLY A 488 -5.72 16.39 -2.51
N ARG A 489 -6.33 17.59 -2.41
CA ARG A 489 -5.69 18.75 -1.76
C ARG A 489 -5.30 18.55 -0.28
N ALA A 490 -6.11 17.85 0.51
CA ALA A 490 -5.84 17.64 1.93
C ALA A 490 -4.86 16.48 2.20
N GLY A 491 -4.58 15.65 1.19
CA GLY A 491 -3.71 14.49 1.33
C GLY A 491 -2.28 14.71 0.82
N ILE A 492 -1.98 15.85 0.17
CA ILE A 492 -0.70 16.12 -0.49
C ILE A 492 0.47 16.02 0.50
N ALA A 493 0.42 16.79 1.60
CA ALA A 493 1.47 16.77 2.62
C ALA A 493 1.55 15.41 3.33
N MET A 494 0.41 14.76 3.53
CA MET A 494 0.33 13.44 4.17
C MET A 494 1.03 12.34 3.37
N ALA A 495 0.96 12.37 2.03
CA ALA A 495 1.71 11.43 1.19
C ALA A 495 3.22 11.54 1.38
N ALA A 496 3.76 12.77 1.41
CA ALA A 496 5.18 12.98 1.65
C ALA A 496 5.58 12.58 3.07
N ALA A 497 4.76 12.92 4.07
CA ALA A 497 4.99 12.59 5.46
C ALA A 497 5.00 11.07 5.71
N HIS A 498 4.04 10.33 5.15
CA HIS A 498 4.03 8.88 5.20
C HIS A 498 5.28 8.28 4.57
N ARG A 499 5.75 8.82 3.45
CA ARG A 499 6.98 8.35 2.81
C ARG A 499 8.21 8.60 3.69
N LEU A 500 8.29 9.76 4.34
CA LEU A 500 9.37 10.09 5.27
C LEU A 500 9.42 9.18 6.50
N VAL A 501 8.25 8.79 7.00
CA VAL A 501 8.13 7.95 8.20
C VAL A 501 8.19 6.45 7.87
N SER A 502 7.75 6.04 6.68
CA SER A 502 7.81 4.65 6.23
C SER A 502 9.26 4.19 6.11
N GLY A 503 9.60 3.06 6.75
CA GLY A 503 10.97 2.53 6.79
C GLY A 503 11.96 3.37 7.61
N SER A 504 11.49 4.33 8.42
CA SER A 504 12.32 5.00 9.43
C SER A 504 12.40 4.18 10.72
N GLY A 505 13.27 4.57 11.66
CA GLY A 505 13.37 3.99 12.99
C GLY A 505 12.21 4.36 13.95
N VAL A 506 11.25 5.17 13.50
CA VAL A 506 10.10 5.59 14.32
C VAL A 506 9.24 4.37 14.60
N SER A 507 8.93 4.16 15.88
CA SER A 507 8.10 3.04 16.35
C SER A 507 6.80 2.94 15.53
N PRO A 508 6.38 1.77 15.01
CA PRO A 508 5.30 1.78 14.02
C PRO A 508 3.92 2.18 14.55
N HIS A 509 3.69 2.11 15.88
CA HIS A 509 2.48 2.67 16.50
C HIS A 509 2.51 4.21 16.59
N GLU A 510 3.70 4.81 16.50
CA GLU A 510 3.91 6.26 16.49
C GLU A 510 3.93 6.88 15.10
N GLN A 511 4.14 6.05 14.07
CA GLN A 511 4.24 6.49 12.68
C GLN A 511 3.02 7.30 12.19
N PRO A 512 1.76 6.95 12.53
CA PRO A 512 0.62 7.78 12.15
C PRO A 512 0.65 9.18 12.78
N PHE A 513 1.10 9.29 14.04
CA PHE A 513 1.21 10.56 14.74
C PHE A 513 2.38 11.40 14.21
N ALA A 514 3.53 10.75 13.94
CA ALA A 514 4.68 11.40 13.31
C ALA A 514 4.34 11.91 11.90
N ALA A 515 3.69 11.08 11.07
CA ALA A 515 3.26 11.47 9.74
C ALA A 515 2.29 12.65 9.78
N ARG A 516 1.36 12.66 10.75
CA ARG A 516 0.46 13.79 10.96
C ARG A 516 1.21 15.08 11.29
N ILE A 517 2.13 15.06 12.26
CA ILE A 517 2.87 16.27 12.67
C ILE A 517 3.75 16.79 11.54
N ILE A 518 4.40 15.89 10.80
CA ILE A 518 5.19 16.25 9.62
C ILE A 518 4.29 16.84 8.54
N ALA A 519 3.12 16.26 8.28
CA ALA A 519 2.16 16.79 7.31
C ALA A 519 1.66 18.19 7.69
N ASP A 520 1.29 18.39 8.96
CA ASP A 520 0.89 19.71 9.48
C ASP A 520 2.03 20.74 9.36
N THR A 521 3.28 20.31 9.54
CA THR A 521 4.47 21.15 9.35
C THR A 521 4.65 21.52 7.87
N ILE A 522 4.53 20.56 6.96
CA ILE A 522 4.61 20.81 5.51
C ILE A 522 3.51 21.78 5.08
N ASP A 523 2.27 21.54 5.49
CA ASP A 523 1.13 22.41 5.18
C ASP A 523 1.38 23.84 5.67
N GLN A 524 1.85 24.03 6.90
CA GLN A 524 2.13 25.35 7.46
C GLN A 524 3.20 26.10 6.66
N TYR A 525 4.31 25.44 6.30
CA TYR A 525 5.38 26.09 5.54
C TYR A 525 4.95 26.43 4.12
N PHE A 526 4.11 25.61 3.48
CA PHE A 526 3.55 25.97 2.18
C PHE A 526 2.47 27.05 2.27
N ASP A 527 1.71 27.13 3.37
CA ASP A 527 0.78 28.25 3.63
C ASP A 527 1.53 29.58 3.80
N ASP A 528 2.73 29.55 4.41
CA ASP A 528 3.60 30.71 4.59
C ASP A 528 4.38 31.08 3.31
N LEU A 529 4.50 30.17 2.34
CA LEU A 529 5.33 30.32 1.14
C LEU A 529 4.99 31.58 0.30
N PRO A 530 3.71 31.94 0.05
CA PRO A 530 3.39 33.18 -0.67
C PRO A 530 3.98 34.44 -0.02
N GLU A 531 3.98 34.53 1.32
CA GLU A 531 4.61 35.65 2.03
C GLU A 531 6.14 35.64 1.85
N GLN A 532 6.75 34.46 1.84
CA GLN A 532 8.19 34.33 1.61
C GLN A 532 8.57 34.75 0.18
N VAL A 533 7.81 34.33 -0.82
CA VAL A 533 8.03 34.70 -2.22
C VAL A 533 7.96 36.22 -2.39
N GLU A 534 6.97 36.89 -1.80
CA GLU A 534 6.86 38.36 -1.82
C GLU A 534 8.04 39.03 -1.09
N ARG A 535 8.49 38.46 0.02
CA ARG A 535 9.70 38.93 0.72
C ARG A 535 10.95 38.81 -0.14
N TRP A 536 11.14 37.69 -0.85
CA TRP A 536 12.28 37.46 -1.74
C TRP A 536 12.27 38.41 -2.94
N ARG A 537 11.08 38.69 -3.52
CA ARG A 537 10.91 39.72 -4.56
C ARG A 537 11.33 41.11 -4.09
N GLY A 538 11.11 41.41 -2.81
CA GLY A 538 11.58 42.62 -2.15
C GLY A 538 13.08 42.65 -1.82
N GLY A 539 13.84 41.62 -2.20
CA GLY A 539 15.27 41.48 -1.88
C GLY A 539 15.55 40.98 -0.46
N GLY A 540 14.53 40.51 0.25
CA GLY A 540 14.67 39.89 1.57
C GLY A 540 15.08 38.41 1.48
N TYR A 541 15.28 37.81 2.65
CA TYR A 541 15.53 36.38 2.82
C TYR A 541 14.63 35.83 3.93
N THR A 542 14.39 34.52 3.90
CA THR A 542 13.78 33.80 5.01
C THR A 542 14.88 33.26 5.90
N GLY A 543 14.90 33.69 7.15
CA GLY A 543 15.79 33.13 8.17
C GLY A 543 15.26 31.77 8.62
N LEU A 544 15.88 30.69 8.14
CA LEU A 544 15.54 29.32 8.48
C LEU A 544 16.77 28.66 9.12
N ALA A 545 16.83 28.73 10.46
CA ALA A 545 17.99 28.34 11.25
C ALA A 545 19.29 29.07 10.82
N ALA A 546 20.37 28.33 10.52
CA ALA A 546 21.69 28.87 10.16
C ALA A 546 21.84 29.22 8.66
N GLN A 547 20.75 29.15 7.87
CA GLN A 547 20.77 29.43 6.43
C GLN A 547 19.79 30.55 6.07
N GLU A 548 20.26 31.46 5.22
CA GLU A 548 19.42 32.45 4.55
C GLU A 548 18.96 31.84 3.23
N VAL A 549 17.64 31.68 3.07
CA VAL A 549 17.02 31.17 1.85
C VAL A 549 16.27 32.30 1.16
N ASN A 550 16.50 32.48 -0.14
CA ASN A 550 15.87 33.54 -0.94
C ASN A 550 15.25 33.02 -2.26
N ASP A 551 15.10 31.71 -2.39
CA ASP A 551 14.44 31.09 -3.53
C ASP A 551 13.61 29.87 -3.10
N GLY A 552 12.67 29.47 -3.96
CA GLY A 552 11.76 28.37 -3.69
C GLY A 552 12.46 27.01 -3.54
N ALA A 553 13.51 26.73 -4.32
CA ALA A 553 14.20 25.45 -4.27
C ALA A 553 14.91 25.25 -2.92
N GLY A 554 15.65 26.26 -2.46
CA GLY A 554 16.28 26.24 -1.14
C GLY A 554 15.26 26.13 0.00
N TYR A 555 14.06 26.70 -0.17
CA TYR A 555 12.98 26.60 0.82
C TYR A 555 12.43 25.18 0.90
N GLY A 556 12.22 24.52 -0.25
CA GLY A 556 11.84 23.13 -0.34
C GLY A 556 12.87 22.17 0.27
N GLU A 557 14.15 22.35 -0.02
CA GLU A 557 15.24 21.55 0.57
C GLU A 557 15.35 21.73 2.08
N TYR A 558 15.15 22.96 2.57
CA TYR A 558 15.09 23.21 4.00
C TYR A 558 13.92 22.45 4.64
N LEU A 559 12.71 22.56 4.06
CA LEU A 559 11.53 21.90 4.59
C LEU A 559 11.72 20.38 4.66
N ALA A 560 12.31 19.77 3.62
CA ALA A 560 12.61 18.34 3.62
C ALA A 560 13.59 17.95 4.74
N ARG A 561 14.64 18.76 4.97
CA ARG A 561 15.59 18.55 6.09
C ARG A 561 14.92 18.68 7.44
N LEU A 562 14.07 19.70 7.62
CA LEU A 562 13.30 19.89 8.85
C LEU A 562 12.39 18.68 9.10
N SER A 563 11.67 18.20 8.08
CA SER A 563 10.83 17.01 8.21
C SER A 563 11.64 15.76 8.57
N LEU A 564 12.84 15.59 8.00
CA LEU A 564 13.75 14.50 8.36
C LEU A 564 14.29 14.62 9.79
N GLU A 565 14.54 15.84 10.27
CA GLU A 565 14.95 16.10 11.66
C GLU A 565 13.84 15.78 12.66
N ILE A 566 12.58 16.07 12.32
CA ILE A 566 11.41 15.64 13.10
C ILE A 566 11.35 14.11 13.15
N VAL A 567 11.56 13.42 12.02
CA VAL A 567 11.63 11.94 12.00
C VAL A 567 12.71 11.45 12.96
N LYS A 568 13.94 11.98 12.88
CA LYS A 568 15.06 11.59 13.77
C LYS A 568 14.75 11.83 15.24
N THR A 569 14.11 12.95 15.57
CA THR A 569 13.70 13.27 16.94
C THR A 569 12.79 12.17 17.49
N TYR A 570 11.83 11.70 16.68
CA TYR A 570 10.92 10.62 17.05
C TYR A 570 11.57 9.23 17.01
N GLU A 571 12.63 9.02 16.23
CA GLU A 571 13.47 7.81 16.31
C GLU A 571 14.23 7.74 17.64
N GLU A 572 14.76 8.87 18.10
CA GLU A 572 15.58 8.96 19.30
C GLU A 572 14.74 8.97 20.59
N SER A 573 13.51 9.47 20.54
CA SER A 573 12.62 9.62 21.71
C SER A 573 11.23 9.02 21.46
N PRO A 574 11.07 7.69 21.66
CA PRO A 574 9.76 7.04 21.58
C PRO A 574 8.76 7.64 22.58
N GLY A 575 7.54 7.92 22.12
CA GLY A 575 6.47 8.58 22.87
C GLY A 575 6.27 10.06 22.52
N ASP A 576 7.22 10.70 21.84
CA ASP A 576 7.17 12.13 21.53
C ASP A 576 6.15 12.45 20.45
N ALA A 577 6.09 11.64 19.38
CA ALA A 577 5.14 11.84 18.30
C ALA A 577 3.68 11.81 18.80
N GLN A 578 3.36 10.88 19.70
CA GLN A 578 2.03 10.78 20.30
C GLN A 578 1.73 11.98 21.20
N ARG A 579 2.71 12.44 22.00
CA ARG A 579 2.57 13.61 22.88
C ARG A 579 2.35 14.89 22.08
N ASP A 580 3.13 15.09 21.02
CA ASP A 580 3.05 16.25 20.13
C ASP A 580 1.71 16.25 19.36
N SER A 581 1.28 15.11 18.84
CA SER A 581 -0.06 14.98 18.23
C SER A 581 -1.17 15.30 19.22
N ALA A 582 -1.09 14.80 20.45
CA ALA A 582 -2.10 15.11 21.48
C ALA A 582 -2.04 16.58 21.92
N GLU A 583 -0.89 17.24 21.85
CA GLU A 583 -0.76 18.68 22.07
C GLU A 583 -1.37 19.49 20.94
N ALA A 584 -1.13 19.09 19.68
CA ALA A 584 -1.75 19.69 18.51
C ALA A 584 -3.29 19.59 18.60
N ASP A 585 -3.83 18.44 18.98
CA ASP A 585 -5.27 18.25 19.22
C ASP A 585 -5.81 19.17 20.33
N ARG A 586 -5.06 19.31 21.43
CA ARG A 586 -5.43 20.24 22.51
C ARG A 586 -5.40 21.70 22.04
N LYS A 587 -4.43 22.09 21.22
CA LYS A 587 -4.31 23.45 20.67
C LYS A 587 -5.44 23.76 19.68
N ALA A 588 -5.72 22.84 18.75
CA ALA A 588 -6.84 22.95 17.82
C ALA A 588 -8.18 23.00 18.56
N GLY A 589 -8.40 22.12 19.54
CA GLY A 589 -9.59 22.12 20.38
C GLY A 589 -9.80 23.42 21.17
N ARG A 590 -8.72 24.04 21.65
CA ARG A 590 -8.77 25.37 22.31
C ARG A 590 -9.07 26.50 21.34
N GLN A 591 -8.57 26.46 20.11
CA GLN A 591 -8.88 27.45 19.08
C GLN A 591 -10.35 27.34 18.62
N SER A 592 -10.86 26.13 18.43
CA SER A 592 -12.29 25.90 18.12
C SER A 592 -13.21 26.21 19.31
N ALA A 593 -12.78 25.96 20.55
CA ALA A 593 -13.52 26.36 21.75
C ALA A 593 -13.49 27.89 21.94
N ALA A 594 -12.36 28.55 21.73
CA ALA A 594 -12.24 30.01 21.77
C ALA A 594 -13.11 30.68 20.68
N ALA A 595 -13.26 30.05 19.50
CA ALA A 595 -14.21 30.48 18.47
C ALA A 595 -15.68 30.28 18.89
N ARG A 596 -16.00 29.20 19.63
CA ARG A 596 -17.34 28.97 20.20
C ARG A 596 -17.70 29.91 21.38
N PHE A 597 -16.71 30.47 22.07
CA PHE A 597 -16.91 31.38 23.21
C PHE A 597 -16.49 32.83 22.94
N ALA A 598 -16.19 33.18 21.69
CA ALA A 598 -15.98 34.57 21.29
C ALA A 598 -17.29 35.37 21.49
N PRO A 599 -17.24 36.61 22.02
CA PRO A 599 -18.43 37.45 22.16
C PRO A 599 -19.05 37.68 20.78
N GLY A 600 -20.18 37.02 20.51
CA GLY A 600 -20.86 37.05 19.21
C GLY A 600 -21.20 35.67 18.61
N HIS A 601 -20.66 34.57 19.15
CA HIS A 601 -20.91 33.20 18.66
C HIS A 601 -21.48 32.23 19.71
N ASP A 602 -22.18 32.75 20.73
CA ASP A 602 -23.00 31.91 21.62
C ASP A 602 -24.37 31.62 20.98
N PRO A 603 -24.66 30.38 20.53
CA PRO A 603 -25.97 30.02 19.97
C PRO A 603 -27.11 30.11 21.00
N ALA A 604 -26.82 30.20 22.31
CA ALA A 604 -27.81 30.45 23.35
C ALA A 604 -28.16 31.95 23.51
N ALA A 605 -27.33 32.86 23.02
CA ALA A 605 -27.57 34.30 23.07
C ALA A 605 -28.45 34.83 21.93
N THR A 606 -28.66 34.04 20.85
CA THR A 606 -29.41 34.45 19.66
C THR A 606 -30.90 34.09 19.65
N THR A 607 -31.46 33.49 20.71
CA THR A 607 -32.83 32.95 20.72
C THR A 607 -33.90 33.73 21.52
N PHE A 608 -33.70 35.02 21.83
CA PHE A 608 -34.77 35.84 22.43
C PHE A 608 -34.94 37.25 21.85
N ALA A 609 -34.62 37.45 20.57
CA ALA A 609 -34.75 38.76 19.92
C ALA A 609 -35.74 38.77 18.73
N SER A 610 -36.85 38.03 18.77
CA SER A 610 -37.96 38.24 17.81
C SER A 610 -39.24 37.44 18.12
N VAL A 611 -39.71 37.42 19.36
CA VAL A 611 -41.11 37.07 19.64
C VAL A 611 -41.87 38.37 19.92
N LYS A 612 -42.66 38.81 18.94
CA LYS A 612 -43.67 39.86 19.13
C LYS A 612 -44.70 39.36 20.14
N ILE A 613 -44.62 39.89 21.35
CA ILE A 613 -45.61 39.74 22.43
C ILE A 613 -46.93 40.36 21.93
N PRO A 614 -48.05 39.62 21.87
CA PRO A 614 -49.36 40.22 21.72
C PRO A 614 -49.74 40.98 23.00
N THR A 615 -50.21 42.21 22.82
CA THR A 615 -50.67 43.16 23.85
C THR A 615 -51.71 42.56 24.81
N PRO A 616 -51.72 42.94 26.10
CA PRO A 616 -52.47 42.24 27.15
C PRO A 616 -53.93 42.71 27.26
N ALA A 617 -54.80 41.79 27.69
CA ALA A 617 -56.15 42.04 28.17
C ALA A 617 -56.24 41.62 29.66
N PRO A 618 -57.11 42.23 30.47
CA PRO A 618 -56.70 42.99 31.65
C PRO A 618 -56.82 42.25 32.99
N ASP A 619 -56.08 42.79 33.96
CA ASP A 619 -56.04 42.41 35.37
C ASP A 619 -57.42 42.30 36.05
N ALA A 620 -57.57 41.25 36.84
CA ALA A 620 -58.49 41.24 37.97
C ALA A 620 -57.84 40.54 39.17
N ASN A 621 -57.18 41.35 40.00
CA ASN A 621 -57.14 41.30 41.46
C ASN A 621 -57.70 40.06 42.17
N GLY A 622 -56.92 39.48 43.09
CA GLY A 622 -57.48 38.52 44.06
C GLY A 622 -56.52 38.01 45.11
N ARG A 623 -56.26 38.85 46.12
CA ARG A 623 -55.63 38.53 47.41
C ARG A 623 -56.07 37.20 48.06
N THR A 624 -55.06 36.51 48.61
CA THR A 624 -54.99 35.83 49.94
C THR A 624 -56.26 35.50 50.74
N ALA A 625 -56.24 34.25 51.23
CA ALA A 625 -56.66 33.74 52.56
C ALA A 625 -58.10 33.23 52.76
N THR A 626 -58.22 31.92 53.03
CA THR A 626 -58.91 31.24 54.16
C THR A 626 -58.95 29.73 53.84
N ASP A 627 -58.26 28.87 54.57
CA ASP A 627 -58.57 28.28 55.88
C ASP A 627 -59.70 27.23 55.87
N GLN A 628 -59.37 26.07 56.44
CA GLN A 628 -60.23 25.01 57.03
C GLN A 628 -61.08 24.05 56.16
N SER A 629 -60.62 22.79 56.20
CA SER A 629 -61.33 21.60 56.72
C SER A 629 -62.49 20.97 55.93
N GLY A 630 -62.47 19.63 55.87
CA GLY A 630 -63.61 18.77 55.52
C GLY A 630 -63.25 17.72 54.48
N LYS A 631 -62.65 16.59 54.87
CA LYS A 631 -63.32 15.29 55.15
C LYS A 631 -63.96 14.60 53.94
N THR A 632 -63.50 13.35 53.76
CA THR A 632 -64.21 12.12 53.34
C THR A 632 -64.63 11.99 51.87
N LEU A 633 -64.02 11.05 51.12
CA LEU A 633 -64.45 9.64 50.95
C LEU A 633 -65.78 9.55 50.19
N ASP A 634 -65.78 9.10 48.93
CA ASP A 634 -66.00 7.68 48.61
C ASP A 634 -65.92 7.42 47.09
N ARG A 635 -65.28 6.29 46.76
CA ARG A 635 -65.23 5.52 45.51
C ARG A 635 -64.69 6.13 44.22
#